data_AF-A0A414FJQ5-F1
#
_entry.id   AF-A0A414FJQ5-F1
#
_cell.length_a   1.000
_cell.length_b   1.000
_cell.length_c   1.000
_cell.angle_alpha   90.00
_cell.angle_beta   90.00
_cell.angle_gamma   90.00
#
_symmetry.space_group_name_H-M   'P 1'
#
loop_
_entity.id
_entity.type
_entity.pdbx_description
1 polymer ?
#
loop_
_entity_poly.entity_id
_entity_poly.type
_entity_poly.pdbx_seq_one_letter_code
_entity_poly.pdbx_strand_id
1 'polypeptide(L)'
;MIKNCIKYFINSLGVSSYNFETSKQLLSLVFMEFELNIVIKLNDSIRQDWELNDLMDHVEQIFSIRIKRIINLQSNGILDDIITHLYTLSFSTNIRFLTQNFPNSIDNYWSNFKEKEGLVYIEEFEINKSYWDSYEFFLFLGGLLKENMKKSINTNFFQCEVPLKDSFDLEILSSNTKIRRLGYLKLLLKYFNENGRVPVSKTNLDFERYCQSYNEYLSLYKNRKGNIILTKTGNSAAPYIELGISLGLIHKSMGYYELGKIGKVYSVLRKNLRESNGENPFVLSPFEQSFFLENILRQDYFFIYTILELSYVNYSISYLSLKKIFQEKLLSNMDLCIEYAKLNNPGKFLSLRTVKKRISEWNKSESYLEHVLMPRLNWLYDLNIIDLKDDLSFSLTTSGKRLFYNLTIGKDLALHMMASLDAYIDSFYMKVLNEIYGSKNKMFQDDDYKMFVAYLDQSFYFFRTLAPNRVTFSLFSYYIRYILFYNHSIVLDTEDIKKIFAKKEYSNYIYRFQEQYKDGYIQKR
;
A
#
# COMPACT_ATOMS: atom_id res chain seq x y z
N MET A 1 -4.66 -22.64 35.57
CA MET A 1 -3.57 -21.81 35.00
C MET A 1 -4.11 -20.77 34.02
N ILE A 2 -4.77 -21.16 32.93
CA ILE A 2 -5.41 -20.26 31.94
C ILE A 2 -6.28 -19.18 32.60
N LYS A 3 -7.23 -19.58 33.46
CA LYS A 3 -8.12 -18.65 34.20
C LYS A 3 -7.35 -17.56 34.96
N ASN A 4 -6.23 -17.92 35.58
CA ASN A 4 -5.42 -16.98 36.36
C ASN A 4 -4.68 -15.99 35.46
N CYS A 5 -4.19 -16.44 34.30
CA CYS A 5 -3.56 -15.56 33.31
C CYS A 5 -4.57 -14.53 32.78
N ILE A 6 -5.79 -14.97 32.49
CA ILE A 6 -6.86 -14.10 32.01
C ILE A 6 -7.34 -13.15 33.12
N LYS A 7 -7.58 -13.63 34.35
CA LYS A 7 -7.91 -12.77 35.50
C LYS A 7 -6.86 -11.69 35.70
N TYR A 8 -5.58 -12.06 35.64
CA TYR A 8 -4.49 -11.10 35.72
C TYR A 8 -4.53 -10.08 34.58
N PHE A 9 -4.69 -10.54 33.34
CA PHE A 9 -4.79 -9.68 32.17
C PHE A 9 -5.93 -8.66 32.30
N ILE A 10 -7.12 -9.14 32.65
CA ILE A 10 -8.31 -8.33 32.93
C ILE A 10 -8.03 -7.26 33.98
N ASN A 11 -7.48 -7.66 35.13
CA ASN A 11 -7.14 -6.74 36.21
C ASN A 11 -6.08 -5.72 35.78
N SER A 12 -5.18 -6.12 34.87
CA SER A 12 -4.19 -5.21 34.31
C SER A 12 -4.84 -4.15 33.42
N LEU A 13 -5.87 -4.45 32.63
CA LEU A 13 -6.40 -3.53 31.61
C LEU A 13 -7.19 -2.34 32.16
N GLY A 14 -7.67 -2.39 33.41
CA GLY A 14 -8.52 -1.34 33.97
C GLY A 14 -9.90 -1.30 33.30
N VAL A 15 -10.57 -2.44 33.25
CA VAL A 15 -11.89 -2.63 32.62
C VAL A 15 -12.90 -1.60 33.14
N SER A 16 -13.52 -0.85 32.22
CA SER A 16 -14.51 0.18 32.55
C SER A 16 -15.92 -0.39 32.68
N SER A 17 -16.22 -1.44 31.94
CA SER A 17 -17.50 -2.14 32.03
C SER A 17 -17.38 -3.55 31.44
N TYR A 18 -18.28 -4.45 31.84
CA TYR A 18 -18.39 -5.78 31.27
C TYR A 18 -19.84 -6.13 31.01
N ASN A 19 -20.06 -7.00 30.03
CA ASN A 19 -21.35 -7.56 29.70
C ASN A 19 -21.19 -9.07 29.46
N PHE A 20 -22.14 -9.86 29.92
CA PHE A 20 -22.20 -11.28 29.62
C PHE A 20 -23.47 -11.60 28.81
N GLU A 21 -23.29 -11.96 27.54
CA GLU A 21 -24.38 -12.34 26.67
C GLU A 21 -24.64 -13.84 26.78
N THR A 22 -25.61 -14.21 27.63
CA THR A 22 -25.93 -15.61 27.97
C THR A 22 -26.24 -16.49 26.77
N SER A 23 -26.95 -15.96 25.76
CA SER A 23 -27.31 -16.69 24.55
C SER A 23 -26.10 -17.07 23.69
N LYS A 24 -25.03 -16.26 23.76
CA LYS A 24 -23.79 -16.46 23.00
C LYS A 24 -22.65 -16.99 23.85
N GLN A 25 -22.85 -17.14 25.16
CA GLN A 25 -21.80 -17.53 26.09
C GLN A 25 -20.57 -16.60 25.98
N LEU A 26 -20.83 -15.30 25.78
CA LEU A 26 -19.81 -14.30 25.45
C LEU A 26 -19.64 -13.32 26.61
N LEU A 27 -18.43 -13.30 27.16
CA LEU A 27 -17.97 -12.26 28.08
C LEU A 27 -17.28 -11.15 27.29
N SER A 28 -17.89 -9.97 27.27
CA SER A 28 -17.37 -8.77 26.61
C SER A 28 -16.90 -7.78 27.66
N LEU A 29 -15.64 -7.40 27.59
CA LEU A 29 -14.96 -6.53 28.56
C LEU A 29 -14.49 -5.28 27.85
N VAL A 30 -15.12 -4.14 28.15
CA VAL A 30 -14.79 -2.87 27.52
C VAL A 30 -13.73 -2.16 28.34
N PHE A 31 -12.69 -1.70 27.66
CA PHE A 31 -11.64 -0.85 28.22
C PHE A 31 -11.22 0.14 27.15
N MET A 32 -11.52 1.43 27.36
CA MET A 32 -11.28 2.50 26.38
C MET A 32 -11.97 2.22 25.03
N GLU A 33 -11.23 2.28 23.91
CA GLU A 33 -11.68 1.93 22.56
C GLU A 33 -11.61 0.42 22.27
N PHE A 34 -11.19 -0.40 23.23
CA PHE A 34 -11.03 -1.83 23.06
C PHE A 34 -12.11 -2.63 23.79
N GLU A 35 -12.39 -3.82 23.26
CA GLU A 35 -13.29 -4.82 23.79
C GLU A 35 -12.59 -6.18 23.77
N LEU A 36 -12.37 -6.77 24.95
CA LEU A 36 -11.90 -8.14 25.11
C LEU A 36 -13.11 -9.07 25.14
N ASN A 37 -13.22 -9.90 24.12
CA ASN A 37 -14.29 -10.86 23.92
C ASN A 37 -13.80 -12.26 24.23
N ILE A 38 -14.37 -12.90 25.24
CA ILE A 38 -14.03 -14.26 25.67
C ILE A 38 -15.27 -15.14 25.54
N VAL A 39 -15.22 -16.14 24.67
CA VAL A 39 -16.32 -17.11 24.53
C VAL A 39 -16.08 -18.24 25.53
N ILE A 40 -16.98 -18.41 26.49
CA ILE A 40 -16.82 -19.27 27.67
C ILE A 40 -18.03 -20.17 27.95
N LYS A 41 -17.79 -21.43 28.29
CA LYS A 41 -18.80 -22.29 28.91
C LYS A 41 -18.75 -22.12 30.42
N LEU A 42 -19.90 -21.98 31.08
CA LEU A 42 -20.00 -21.91 32.54
C LEU A 42 -20.49 -23.26 33.09
N ASN A 43 -20.00 -23.63 34.28
CA ASN A 43 -20.47 -24.79 35.02
C ASN A 43 -21.85 -24.57 35.66
N ASP A 44 -22.23 -23.31 35.88
CA ASP A 44 -23.40 -22.91 36.65
C ASP A 44 -24.27 -21.90 35.88
N SER A 45 -25.55 -21.80 36.23
CA SER A 45 -26.43 -20.75 35.73
C SER A 45 -26.00 -19.39 36.28
N ILE A 46 -25.86 -18.42 35.36
CA ILE A 46 -25.40 -17.06 35.67
C ILE A 46 -26.30 -16.39 36.70
N ARG A 47 -25.68 -15.80 37.71
CA ARG A 47 -26.35 -14.89 38.64
C ARG A 47 -26.00 -13.45 38.29
N GLN A 48 -26.96 -12.54 38.43
CA GLN A 48 -26.80 -11.12 38.06
C GLN A 48 -25.83 -10.34 38.97
N ASP A 49 -25.44 -10.93 40.10
CA ASP A 49 -24.61 -10.33 41.15
C ASP A 49 -23.13 -10.76 41.10
N TRP A 50 -22.73 -11.63 40.17
CA TRP A 50 -21.33 -12.05 40.09
C TRP A 50 -20.41 -10.92 39.65
N GLU A 51 -19.41 -10.62 40.48
CA GLU A 51 -18.27 -9.82 40.06
C GLU A 51 -17.46 -10.57 39.00
N LEU A 52 -16.71 -9.83 38.20
CA LEU A 52 -15.94 -10.39 37.08
C LEU A 52 -14.95 -11.49 37.50
N ASN A 53 -14.33 -11.35 38.68
CA ASN A 53 -13.42 -12.36 39.21
C ASN A 53 -14.17 -13.65 39.61
N ASP A 54 -15.38 -13.53 40.13
CA ASP A 54 -16.23 -14.68 40.51
C ASP A 54 -16.71 -15.42 39.26
N LEU A 55 -17.16 -14.69 38.25
CA LEU A 55 -17.57 -15.26 36.95
C LEU A 55 -16.47 -16.15 36.36
N MET A 56 -15.21 -15.68 36.42
CA MET A 56 -14.06 -16.42 35.89
C MET A 56 -13.77 -17.73 36.65
N ASP A 57 -14.18 -17.86 37.92
CA ASP A 57 -14.07 -19.12 38.66
C ASP A 57 -15.06 -20.17 38.16
N HIS A 58 -16.26 -19.73 37.74
CA HIS A 58 -17.32 -20.59 37.21
C HIS A 58 -17.14 -20.99 35.72
N VAL A 59 -16.10 -20.50 35.05
CA VAL A 59 -15.76 -20.90 33.67
C VAL A 59 -15.36 -22.38 33.61
N GLU A 60 -16.13 -23.22 32.93
CA GLU A 60 -15.75 -24.60 32.63
C GLU A 60 -14.68 -24.65 31.54
N GLN A 61 -14.93 -23.91 30.45
CA GLN A 61 -14.15 -24.00 29.22
C GLN A 61 -14.08 -22.64 28.53
N ILE A 62 -12.94 -22.37 27.87
CA ILE A 62 -12.74 -21.20 27.00
C ILE A 62 -12.64 -21.70 25.56
N PHE A 63 -13.36 -21.06 24.65
CA PHE A 63 -13.40 -21.40 23.23
C PHE A 63 -12.65 -20.42 22.35
N SER A 64 -12.63 -19.13 22.71
CA SER A 64 -11.84 -18.11 22.02
C SER A 64 -11.57 -16.92 22.92
N ILE A 65 -10.48 -16.22 22.64
CA ILE A 65 -10.12 -14.95 23.24
C ILE A 65 -9.81 -13.99 22.10
N ARG A 66 -10.58 -12.92 21.98
CA ARG A 66 -10.48 -11.94 20.90
C ARG A 66 -10.35 -10.54 21.46
N ILE A 67 -9.50 -9.75 20.85
CA ILE A 67 -9.37 -8.33 21.18
C ILE A 67 -9.89 -7.55 19.98
N LYS A 68 -10.82 -6.66 20.26
CA LYS A 68 -11.50 -5.83 19.27
C LYS A 68 -11.25 -4.37 19.60
N ARG A 69 -10.98 -3.55 18.61
CA ARG A 69 -10.96 -2.08 18.66
C ARG A 69 -12.21 -1.57 17.97
N ILE A 70 -12.90 -0.61 18.58
CA ILE A 70 -14.15 -0.03 18.07
C ILE A 70 -13.98 1.47 17.95
N ILE A 71 -14.20 2.00 16.74
CA ILE A 71 -14.06 3.42 16.42
C ILE A 71 -15.40 3.93 15.89
N ASN A 72 -16.05 4.80 16.66
CA ASN A 72 -17.32 5.42 16.26
C ASN A 72 -17.05 6.61 15.32
N LEU A 73 -17.65 6.59 14.14
CA LEU A 73 -17.45 7.61 13.09
C LEU A 73 -18.60 8.63 13.02
N GLN A 74 -19.43 8.76 14.06
CA GLN A 74 -20.60 9.66 14.02
C GLN A 74 -20.24 11.15 14.06
N SER A 75 -20.37 11.76 12.88
CA SER A 75 -20.97 13.06 12.58
C SER A 75 -20.90 14.16 13.64
N ASN A 76 -19.82 14.95 13.61
CA ASN A 76 -19.89 16.41 13.73
C ASN A 76 -18.58 17.02 13.22
N GLY A 77 -18.52 17.32 11.93
CA GLY A 77 -17.88 18.53 11.38
C GLY A 77 -16.41 18.86 11.67
N ILE A 78 -15.65 18.08 12.42
CA ILE A 78 -14.26 18.37 12.72
C ILE A 78 -13.48 17.09 12.48
N LEU A 79 -12.92 17.03 11.27
CA LEU A 79 -11.94 16.04 10.85
C LEU A 79 -10.81 15.93 11.89
N ASP A 80 -10.47 17.04 12.56
CA ASP A 80 -9.38 17.12 13.55
C ASP A 80 -9.59 16.24 14.79
N ASP A 81 -10.81 15.98 15.27
CA ASP A 81 -11.00 15.15 16.48
C ASP A 81 -10.89 13.65 16.17
N ILE A 82 -11.41 13.22 15.01
CA ILE A 82 -11.26 11.85 14.50
C ILE A 82 -9.79 11.60 14.14
N ILE A 83 -9.17 12.55 13.45
CA ILE A 83 -7.75 12.51 13.10
C ILE A 83 -6.87 12.45 14.35
N THR A 84 -7.13 13.28 15.38
CA THR A 84 -6.37 13.29 16.64
C THR A 84 -6.55 12.00 17.46
N HIS A 85 -7.74 11.37 17.42
CA HIS A 85 -7.98 10.07 18.08
C HIS A 85 -7.42 8.87 17.30
N LEU A 86 -7.32 8.95 15.97
CA LEU A 86 -6.81 7.87 15.12
C LEU A 86 -5.28 7.75 15.10
N TYR A 87 -4.56 8.64 15.81
CA TYR A 87 -3.10 8.70 15.81
C TYR A 87 -2.39 7.86 16.89
N THR A 88 -3.09 6.89 17.49
CA THR A 88 -2.48 5.79 18.23
C THR A 88 -2.10 4.67 17.25
N LEU A 89 -0.88 4.13 17.38
CA LEU A 89 -0.31 3.06 16.52
C LEU A 89 -1.38 2.16 15.87
N SER A 90 -1.34 2.05 14.54
CA SER A 90 -2.26 1.19 13.79
C SER A 90 -2.38 -0.16 14.50
N PHE A 91 -3.61 -0.65 14.67
CA PHE A 91 -3.86 -1.91 15.35
C PHE A 91 -3.03 -3.06 14.75
N SER A 92 -2.74 -2.98 13.44
CA SER A 92 -1.80 -3.85 12.74
C SER A 92 -0.36 -3.79 13.25
N THR A 93 0.14 -2.64 13.70
CA THR A 93 1.48 -2.51 14.30
C THR A 93 1.55 -3.18 15.67
N ASN A 94 0.48 -3.14 16.44
CA ASN A 94 0.37 -3.87 17.71
C ASN A 94 0.40 -5.38 17.49
N ILE A 95 -0.39 -5.84 16.53
CA ILE A 95 -0.38 -7.23 16.06
C ILE A 95 1.04 -7.65 15.69
N ARG A 96 1.79 -6.83 14.95
CA ARG A 96 3.18 -7.18 14.60
C ARG A 96 4.13 -7.16 15.79
N PHE A 97 4.02 -6.19 16.69
CA PHE A 97 4.90 -6.16 17.86
C PHE A 97 4.63 -7.38 18.76
N LEU A 98 3.36 -7.79 18.84
CA LEU A 98 2.96 -9.04 19.47
C LEU A 98 3.57 -10.25 18.78
N THR A 99 3.40 -10.40 17.46
CA THR A 99 3.91 -11.58 16.73
C THR A 99 5.44 -11.64 16.62
N GLN A 100 6.14 -10.51 16.78
CA GLN A 100 7.61 -10.49 16.88
C GLN A 100 8.13 -11.10 18.18
N ASN A 101 7.44 -10.82 19.29
CA ASN A 101 7.86 -11.32 20.60
C ASN A 101 7.25 -12.70 20.88
N PHE A 102 6.10 -13.00 20.28
CA PHE A 102 5.37 -14.25 20.41
C PHE A 102 4.93 -14.77 19.03
N PRO A 103 5.80 -15.50 18.30
CA PRO A 103 5.48 -16.00 16.96
C PRO A 103 4.22 -16.88 16.93
N ASN A 104 3.38 -16.71 15.89
CA ASN A 104 2.11 -17.42 15.75
C ASN A 104 1.09 -17.16 16.88
N SER A 105 1.21 -16.04 17.60
CA SER A 105 0.29 -15.70 18.70
C SER A 105 -1.12 -15.30 18.27
N ILE A 106 -1.37 -15.17 16.96
CA ILE A 106 -2.63 -14.71 16.40
C ILE A 106 -3.12 -15.74 15.41
N ASP A 107 -4.33 -16.27 15.63
CA ASP A 107 -4.98 -17.21 14.71
C ASP A 107 -5.64 -16.46 13.55
N ASN A 108 -6.35 -15.37 13.86
CA ASN A 108 -7.12 -14.61 12.89
C ASN A 108 -7.00 -13.10 13.15
N TYR A 109 -7.01 -12.31 12.07
CA TYR A 109 -7.12 -10.85 12.12
C TYR A 109 -8.13 -10.36 11.07
N TRP A 110 -9.12 -9.57 11.50
CA TRP A 110 -10.11 -8.97 10.63
C TRP A 110 -10.40 -7.51 10.99
N SER A 111 -10.96 -6.79 10.02
CA SER A 111 -11.54 -5.46 10.22
C SER A 111 -12.88 -5.37 9.51
N ASN A 112 -13.86 -4.63 10.02
CA ASN A 112 -15.19 -4.49 9.44
C ASN A 112 -15.85 -3.14 9.76
N PHE A 113 -16.84 -2.73 8.95
CA PHE A 113 -17.77 -1.66 9.27
C PHE A 113 -19.09 -2.24 9.79
N LYS A 114 -19.69 -1.58 10.79
CA LYS A 114 -21.05 -1.87 11.23
C LYS A 114 -21.86 -0.57 11.31
N GLU A 115 -23.07 -0.61 10.78
CA GLU A 115 -24.09 0.39 11.11
C GLU A 115 -24.73 -0.04 12.43
N LYS A 116 -24.38 0.65 13.52
CA LYS A 116 -25.08 0.50 14.80
C LYS A 116 -25.32 1.90 15.34
N GLU A 117 -26.50 2.43 15.04
CA GLU A 117 -26.91 3.82 15.33
C GLU A 117 -26.02 4.91 14.70
N GLY A 118 -24.91 4.52 14.04
CA GLY A 118 -23.92 5.29 13.29
C GLY A 118 -22.90 4.38 12.59
N LEU A 119 -22.02 4.94 11.75
CA LEU A 119 -20.94 4.17 11.11
C LEU A 119 -19.84 3.87 12.14
N VAL A 120 -19.54 2.59 12.36
CA VAL A 120 -18.51 2.15 13.30
C VAL A 120 -17.48 1.32 12.56
N TYR A 121 -16.20 1.68 12.67
CA TYR A 121 -15.08 0.86 12.19
C TYR A 121 -14.57 -0.04 13.31
N ILE A 122 -14.33 -1.30 12.99
CA ILE A 122 -13.96 -2.34 13.94
C ILE A 122 -12.72 -3.06 13.43
N GLU A 123 -11.73 -3.26 14.29
CA GLU A 123 -10.57 -4.12 14.04
C GLU A 123 -10.50 -5.18 15.12
N GLU A 124 -10.14 -6.42 14.81
CA GLU A 124 -10.17 -7.51 15.79
C GLU A 124 -9.17 -8.60 15.45
N PHE A 125 -8.50 -9.16 16.46
CA PHE A 125 -7.68 -10.35 16.32
C PHE A 125 -8.01 -11.41 17.38
N GLU A 126 -7.81 -12.66 17.01
CA GLU A 126 -8.02 -13.84 17.85
C GLU A 126 -6.67 -14.40 18.33
N ILE A 127 -6.56 -14.61 19.65
CA ILE A 127 -5.34 -15.08 20.29
C ILE A 127 -5.22 -16.59 20.11
N ASN A 128 -4.07 -17.05 19.59
CA ASN A 128 -3.79 -18.47 19.41
C ASN A 128 -3.85 -19.23 20.75
N LYS A 129 -4.53 -20.37 20.73
CA LYS A 129 -4.78 -21.21 21.91
C LYS A 129 -3.51 -21.61 22.67
N SER A 130 -2.38 -21.75 21.98
CA SER A 130 -1.09 -22.08 22.59
C SER A 130 -0.56 -21.02 23.55
N TYR A 131 -1.13 -19.80 23.55
CA TYR A 131 -0.72 -18.70 24.43
C TYR A 131 -1.70 -18.41 25.57
N TRP A 132 -2.81 -19.15 25.68
CA TRP A 132 -3.86 -18.86 26.68
C TRP A 132 -3.41 -19.10 28.14
N ASP A 133 -2.37 -19.88 28.37
CA ASP A 133 -1.75 -20.12 29.68
C ASP A 133 -0.42 -19.37 29.87
N SER A 134 -0.02 -18.53 28.91
CA SER A 134 1.23 -17.78 28.98
C SER A 134 1.03 -16.44 29.71
N TYR A 135 1.47 -16.39 30.97
CA TYR A 135 1.48 -15.17 31.77
C TYR A 135 2.32 -14.05 31.11
N GLU A 136 3.49 -14.41 30.58
CA GLU A 136 4.40 -13.47 29.91
C GLU A 136 3.73 -12.83 28.69
N PHE A 137 3.02 -13.62 27.89
CA PHE A 137 2.26 -13.14 26.74
C PHE A 137 1.20 -12.12 27.15
N PHE A 138 0.37 -12.43 28.14
CA PHE A 138 -0.68 -11.51 28.60
C PHE A 138 -0.13 -10.26 29.28
N LEU A 139 0.98 -10.38 30.00
CA LEU A 139 1.67 -9.22 30.58
C LEU A 139 2.18 -8.29 29.48
N PHE A 140 2.82 -8.84 28.45
CA PHE A 140 3.30 -8.10 27.30
C PHE A 140 2.15 -7.45 26.52
N LEU A 141 1.09 -8.20 26.25
CA LEU A 141 -0.10 -7.71 25.55
C LEU A 141 -0.80 -6.58 26.32
N GLY A 142 -0.92 -6.71 27.64
CA GLY A 142 -1.46 -5.66 28.50
C GLY A 142 -0.59 -4.41 28.48
N GLY A 143 0.74 -4.59 28.54
CA GLY A 143 1.71 -3.51 28.38
C GLY A 143 1.59 -2.80 27.02
N LEU A 144 1.47 -3.57 25.93
CA LEU A 144 1.31 -3.06 24.58
C LEU A 144 0.04 -2.22 24.43
N LEU A 145 -1.12 -2.75 24.85
CA LEU A 145 -2.40 -2.03 24.80
C LEU A 145 -2.36 -0.75 25.65
N LYS A 146 -1.62 -0.75 26.77
CA LYS A 146 -1.42 0.44 27.61
C LYS A 146 -0.42 1.45 27.06
N GLU A 147 0.71 1.02 26.52
CA GLU A 147 1.74 1.91 25.98
C GLU A 147 1.24 2.71 24.78
N ASN A 148 0.37 2.11 23.98
CA ASN A 148 -0.27 2.81 22.86
C ASN A 148 -1.17 3.95 23.31
N MET A 149 -1.68 3.96 24.55
CA MET A 149 -2.33 5.15 25.11
C MET A 149 -1.41 6.37 25.17
N LYS A 150 -0.08 6.16 25.23
CA LYS A 150 0.91 7.22 25.50
C LYS A 150 1.68 7.69 24.26
N LYS A 151 1.75 6.86 23.22
CA LYS A 151 2.49 7.20 21.99
C LYS A 151 1.52 7.69 20.92
N SER A 152 1.28 9.00 20.89
CA SER A 152 0.82 9.65 19.67
C SER A 152 1.95 9.53 18.64
N ILE A 153 1.65 8.94 17.48
CA ILE A 153 2.60 8.98 16.37
C ILE A 153 2.68 10.44 15.92
N ASN A 154 3.90 10.94 15.68
CA ASN A 154 4.08 12.23 15.03
C ASN A 154 3.70 12.11 13.54
N THR A 155 2.40 12.16 13.28
CA THR A 155 1.76 12.14 11.96
C THR A 155 1.64 13.54 11.38
N ASN A 156 2.39 14.52 11.88
CA ASN A 156 2.25 15.92 11.46
C ASN A 156 2.39 16.12 9.94
N PHE A 157 3.09 15.23 9.21
CA PHE A 157 3.19 15.30 7.75
C PHE A 157 2.01 14.64 7.00
N PHE A 158 1.17 13.86 7.69
CA PHE A 158 -0.07 13.26 7.17
C PHE A 158 -1.30 14.15 7.39
N GLN A 159 -1.10 15.40 7.80
CA GLN A 159 -2.19 16.36 7.98
C GLN A 159 -2.84 16.69 6.63
N CYS A 160 -4.11 16.29 6.51
CA CYS A 160 -4.98 16.60 5.40
C CYS A 160 -5.91 17.77 5.81
N GLU A 161 -5.90 18.87 5.06
CA GLU A 161 -6.93 19.92 5.21
C GLU A 161 -8.32 19.42 4.76
N VAL A 162 -8.34 18.40 3.89
CA VAL A 162 -9.56 17.81 3.31
C VAL A 162 -9.41 16.29 3.32
N PRO A 163 -10.45 15.51 3.68
CA PRO A 163 -10.38 14.06 3.65
C PRO A 163 -10.00 13.52 2.26
N LEU A 164 -9.22 12.44 2.25
CA LEU A 164 -8.78 11.79 1.03
C LEU A 164 -9.98 11.25 0.25
N LYS A 165 -10.07 11.63 -1.02
CA LYS A 165 -11.11 11.15 -1.93
C LYS A 165 -10.68 9.83 -2.57
N ASP A 166 -11.47 8.79 -2.39
CA ASP A 166 -11.34 7.55 -3.16
C ASP A 166 -12.19 7.64 -4.43
N SER A 167 -11.58 7.37 -5.60
CA SER A 167 -12.32 7.33 -6.87
C SER A 167 -13.06 6.01 -7.07
N PHE A 168 -12.75 5.00 -6.25
CA PHE A 168 -13.26 3.64 -6.36
C PHE A 168 -12.92 2.94 -7.68
N ASP A 169 -11.93 3.48 -8.40
CA ASP A 169 -11.38 2.87 -9.62
C ASP A 169 -10.37 1.79 -9.22
N LEU A 170 -10.79 0.53 -9.23
CA LEU A 170 -9.91 -0.59 -8.94
C LEU A 170 -9.21 -1.05 -10.21
N GLU A 171 -7.94 -0.66 -10.34
CA GLU A 171 -7.05 -1.12 -11.39
C GLU A 171 -6.35 -2.43 -10.99
N ILE A 172 -6.12 -3.30 -11.97
CA ILE A 172 -5.41 -4.58 -11.79
C ILE A 172 -4.46 -4.77 -12.96
N LEU A 173 -3.16 -4.79 -12.68
CA LEU A 173 -2.15 -5.10 -13.69
C LEU A 173 -2.25 -6.55 -14.18
N SER A 174 -1.94 -6.74 -15.46
CA SER A 174 -2.00 -8.05 -16.10
C SER A 174 -1.12 -9.09 -15.38
N SER A 175 -1.68 -10.28 -15.17
CA SER A 175 -1.03 -11.38 -14.48
C SER A 175 -0.38 -12.33 -15.49
N ASN A 176 0.93 -12.19 -15.70
CA ASN A 176 1.69 -13.13 -16.53
C ASN A 176 2.98 -13.54 -15.85
N THR A 177 3.19 -14.85 -15.66
CA THR A 177 4.38 -15.41 -15.04
C THR A 177 5.69 -15.02 -15.73
N LYS A 178 5.66 -14.54 -16.97
CA LYS A 178 6.85 -14.05 -17.69
C LYS A 178 7.34 -12.70 -17.15
N ILE A 179 6.46 -11.88 -16.55
CA ILE A 179 6.79 -10.51 -16.16
C ILE A 179 7.43 -10.49 -14.76
N ARG A 180 8.55 -11.17 -14.54
CA ARG A 180 9.14 -11.30 -13.18
C ARG A 180 10.13 -10.20 -12.83
N ARG A 181 10.79 -9.58 -13.81
CA ARG A 181 11.85 -8.59 -13.58
C ARG A 181 11.45 -7.20 -14.02
N LEU A 182 11.49 -6.23 -13.11
CA LEU A 182 11.25 -4.83 -13.45
C LEU A 182 12.38 -4.21 -14.27
N GLY A 183 13.59 -4.79 -14.23
CA GLY A 183 14.71 -4.37 -15.07
C GLY A 183 14.41 -4.37 -16.58
N TYR A 184 13.47 -5.20 -17.04
CA TYR A 184 13.04 -5.14 -18.44
C TYR A 184 12.20 -3.89 -18.76
N LEU A 185 11.52 -3.27 -17.81
CA LEU A 185 10.86 -1.97 -18.03
C LEU A 185 11.90 -0.85 -18.21
N LYS A 186 13.02 -0.92 -17.47
CA LYS A 186 14.17 -0.03 -17.69
C LYS A 186 14.76 -0.21 -19.09
N LEU A 187 14.96 -1.46 -19.52
CA LEU A 187 15.42 -1.75 -20.88
C LEU A 187 14.42 -1.30 -21.95
N LEU A 188 13.12 -1.43 -21.69
CA LEU A 188 12.05 -0.98 -22.57
C LEU A 188 12.07 0.53 -22.78
N LEU A 189 12.20 1.28 -21.68
CA LEU A 189 12.32 2.74 -21.72
C LEU A 189 13.58 3.18 -22.45
N LYS A 190 14.72 2.50 -22.22
CA LYS A 190 15.97 2.73 -22.95
C LYS A 190 15.80 2.48 -24.45
N TYR A 191 15.20 1.35 -24.83
CA TYR A 191 14.94 0.99 -26.22
C TYR A 191 14.11 2.06 -26.96
N PHE A 192 13.00 2.52 -26.39
CA PHE A 192 12.19 3.56 -27.03
C PHE A 192 12.84 4.95 -27.01
N ASN A 193 13.68 5.26 -26.01
CA ASN A 193 14.45 6.50 -26.01
C ASN A 193 15.54 6.52 -27.11
N GLU A 194 16.10 5.36 -27.48
CA GLU A 194 17.10 5.24 -28.55
C GLU A 194 16.46 5.14 -29.95
N ASN A 195 15.32 4.47 -30.08
CA ASN A 195 14.69 4.16 -31.37
C ASN A 195 13.50 5.08 -31.72
N GLY A 196 13.01 5.88 -30.77
CA GLY A 196 11.87 6.77 -30.99
C GLY A 196 10.56 6.01 -31.19
N ARG A 197 9.93 6.17 -32.36
CA ARG A 197 8.65 5.53 -32.71
C ARG A 197 8.90 4.20 -33.41
N VAL A 198 8.28 3.12 -32.92
CA VAL A 198 8.48 1.77 -33.47
C VAL A 198 7.15 1.17 -33.93
N PRO A 199 7.06 0.56 -35.13
CA PRO A 199 5.85 -0.11 -35.59
C PRO A 199 5.38 -1.21 -34.64
N VAL A 200 4.07 -1.25 -34.34
CA VAL A 200 3.45 -2.27 -33.46
C VAL A 200 3.76 -3.69 -33.94
N SER A 201 3.76 -3.91 -35.25
CA SER A 201 4.00 -5.23 -35.86
C SER A 201 5.40 -5.79 -35.65
N LYS A 202 6.39 -4.95 -35.31
CA LYS A 202 7.79 -5.36 -35.13
C LYS A 202 8.26 -5.26 -33.68
N THR A 203 7.62 -4.41 -32.88
CA THR A 203 8.06 -4.03 -31.53
C THR A 203 8.40 -5.23 -30.65
N ASN A 204 7.56 -6.26 -30.61
CA ASN A 204 7.78 -7.42 -29.75
C ASN A 204 9.09 -8.15 -30.10
N LEU A 205 9.29 -8.46 -31.40
CA LEU A 205 10.47 -9.20 -31.86
C LEU A 205 11.74 -8.35 -31.76
N ASP A 206 11.65 -7.06 -32.11
CA ASP A 206 12.78 -6.14 -32.03
C ASP A 206 13.22 -5.94 -30.58
N PHE A 207 12.27 -5.88 -29.63
CA PHE A 207 12.60 -5.78 -28.21
C PHE A 207 13.19 -7.08 -27.65
N GLU A 208 12.76 -8.27 -28.10
CA GLU A 208 13.43 -9.53 -27.74
C GLU A 208 14.89 -9.54 -28.19
N ARG A 209 15.16 -9.09 -29.42
CA ARG A 209 16.52 -8.97 -29.97
C ARG A 209 17.35 -7.98 -29.15
N TYR A 210 16.77 -6.83 -28.82
CA TYR A 210 17.40 -5.82 -27.98
C TYR A 210 17.78 -6.36 -26.59
N CYS A 211 16.95 -7.22 -25.99
CA CYS A 211 17.22 -7.80 -24.67
C CYS A 211 18.36 -8.83 -24.66
N GLN A 212 18.72 -9.45 -25.80
CA GLN A 212 19.71 -10.54 -25.82
C GLN A 212 21.09 -10.09 -25.33
N SER A 213 21.48 -8.83 -25.58
CA SER A 213 22.74 -8.26 -25.10
C SER A 213 22.81 -8.10 -23.57
N TYR A 214 21.70 -8.30 -22.86
CA TYR A 214 21.63 -8.14 -21.41
C TYR A 214 21.42 -9.46 -20.65
N ASN A 215 21.34 -10.61 -21.35
CA ASN A 215 21.06 -11.91 -20.73
C ASN A 215 22.09 -12.30 -19.67
N GLU A 216 23.37 -11.98 -19.90
CA GLU A 216 24.45 -12.29 -18.96
C GLU A 216 24.24 -11.59 -17.61
N TYR A 217 23.77 -10.34 -17.61
CA TYR A 217 23.46 -9.61 -16.39
C TYR A 217 22.36 -10.28 -15.55
N LEU A 218 21.36 -10.89 -16.19
CA LEU A 218 20.31 -11.63 -15.47
C LEU A 218 20.86 -12.94 -14.88
N SER A 219 21.78 -13.59 -15.58
CA SER A 219 22.41 -14.83 -15.12
C SER A 219 23.26 -14.62 -13.86
N LEU A 220 23.82 -13.42 -13.70
CA LEU A 220 24.59 -13.00 -12.53
C LEU A 220 23.73 -12.34 -11.44
N TYR A 221 22.46 -12.06 -11.72
CA TYR A 221 21.56 -11.43 -10.77
C TYR A 221 21.11 -12.41 -9.68
N LYS A 222 20.81 -11.86 -8.50
CA LYS A 222 20.34 -12.60 -7.31
C LYS A 222 19.16 -13.54 -7.59
N ASN A 223 18.29 -13.21 -8.55
CA ASN A 223 17.23 -14.12 -9.01
C ASN A 223 17.17 -14.22 -10.55
N ARG A 224 17.58 -15.36 -11.08
CA ARG A 224 17.83 -15.59 -12.52
C ARG A 224 16.57 -15.90 -13.35
N LYS A 225 15.39 -16.00 -12.73
CA LYS A 225 14.13 -16.33 -13.42
C LYS A 225 13.57 -15.14 -14.22
N GLY A 226 12.71 -15.43 -15.20
CA GLY A 226 11.96 -14.41 -15.96
C GLY A 226 12.69 -13.85 -17.19
N ASN A 227 13.52 -14.67 -17.85
CA ASN A 227 14.28 -14.23 -19.02
C ASN A 227 13.38 -13.94 -20.24
N ILE A 228 13.69 -12.88 -21.00
CA ILE A 228 13.13 -12.63 -22.33
C ILE A 228 14.01 -13.36 -23.35
N ILE A 229 13.44 -14.37 -24.03
CA ILE A 229 14.15 -15.23 -24.97
C ILE A 229 13.76 -14.87 -26.41
N LEU A 230 14.66 -15.07 -27.36
CA LEU A 230 14.33 -14.87 -28.76
C LEU A 230 13.30 -15.93 -29.22
N THR A 231 12.18 -15.46 -29.75
CA THR A 231 11.12 -16.30 -30.34
C THR A 231 10.87 -15.91 -31.80
N LYS A 232 10.05 -16.68 -32.52
CA LYS A 232 9.71 -16.37 -33.91
C LYS A 232 8.86 -15.09 -34.05
N THR A 233 8.06 -14.76 -33.04
CA THR A 233 7.01 -13.73 -33.13
C THR A 233 7.08 -12.66 -32.03
N GLY A 234 8.07 -12.70 -31.13
CA GLY A 234 8.15 -11.74 -30.03
C GLY A 234 7.33 -12.11 -28.78
N ASN A 235 6.88 -13.38 -28.64
CA ASN A 235 5.90 -13.78 -27.62
C ASN A 235 6.44 -13.78 -26.18
N SER A 236 7.75 -13.69 -25.97
CA SER A 236 8.33 -13.57 -24.63
C SER A 236 8.40 -12.10 -24.16
N ALA A 237 8.55 -11.15 -25.09
CA ALA A 237 8.52 -9.71 -24.82
C ALA A 237 7.12 -9.12 -24.71
N ALA A 238 6.13 -9.68 -25.42
CA ALA A 238 4.76 -9.13 -25.48
C ALA A 238 4.16 -8.78 -24.10
N PRO A 239 4.29 -9.61 -23.04
CA PRO A 239 3.76 -9.26 -21.72
C PRO A 239 4.41 -8.02 -21.09
N TYR A 240 5.68 -7.75 -21.39
CA TYR A 240 6.37 -6.54 -20.93
C TYR A 240 5.95 -5.29 -21.70
N ILE A 241 5.65 -5.43 -22.99
CA ILE A 241 5.06 -4.35 -23.79
C ILE A 241 3.68 -3.99 -23.23
N GLU A 242 2.84 -4.98 -22.96
CA GLU A 242 1.52 -4.79 -22.34
C GLU A 242 1.63 -4.12 -20.97
N LEU A 243 2.52 -4.59 -20.09
CA LEU A 243 2.75 -3.96 -18.80
C LEU A 243 3.24 -2.51 -18.94
N GLY A 244 4.15 -2.24 -19.87
CA GLY A 244 4.64 -0.90 -20.15
C GLY A 244 3.52 0.06 -20.61
N ILE A 245 2.53 -0.45 -21.35
CA ILE A 245 1.33 0.31 -21.74
C ILE A 245 0.45 0.57 -20.51
N SER A 246 0.15 -0.45 -19.71
CA SER A 246 -0.69 -0.31 -18.51
C SER A 246 -0.11 0.68 -17.50
N LEU A 247 1.22 0.71 -17.34
CA LEU A 247 1.91 1.66 -16.47
C LEU A 247 2.08 3.06 -17.10
N GLY A 248 1.59 3.30 -18.32
CA GLY A 248 1.74 4.59 -19.03
C GLY A 248 3.19 4.92 -19.43
N LEU A 249 4.11 3.95 -19.36
CA LEU A 249 5.52 4.08 -19.74
C LEU A 249 5.66 4.23 -21.26
N ILE A 250 4.87 3.48 -22.00
CA ILE A 250 4.74 3.55 -23.46
C ILE A 250 3.27 3.68 -23.85
N HIS A 251 2.99 4.20 -25.04
CA HIS A 251 1.63 4.27 -25.55
C HIS A 251 1.57 3.96 -27.04
N LYS A 252 0.39 3.51 -27.49
CA LYS A 252 0.11 3.23 -28.90
C LYS A 252 -0.50 4.47 -29.55
N SER A 253 0.07 4.91 -30.67
CA SER A 253 -0.45 6.00 -31.49
C SER A 253 -0.30 5.65 -32.97
N MET A 254 -1.41 5.69 -33.73
CA MET A 254 -1.44 5.51 -35.19
C MET A 254 -0.62 4.31 -35.73
N GLY A 255 -0.67 3.15 -35.07
CA GLY A 255 0.04 1.94 -35.50
C GLY A 255 1.50 1.83 -35.03
N TYR A 256 1.97 2.79 -34.23
CA TYR A 256 3.29 2.81 -33.61
C TYR A 256 3.19 2.77 -32.08
N TYR A 257 4.23 2.26 -31.44
CA TYR A 257 4.51 2.49 -30.03
C TYR A 257 5.57 3.59 -29.87
N GLU A 258 5.41 4.40 -28.83
CA GLU A 258 6.38 5.42 -28.44
C GLU A 258 6.32 5.66 -26.92
N LEU A 259 7.30 6.40 -26.37
CA LEU A 259 7.29 6.77 -24.95
C LEU A 259 6.00 7.51 -24.56
N GLY A 260 5.36 7.03 -23.51
CA GLY A 260 4.25 7.70 -22.84
C GLY A 260 4.71 8.90 -22.02
N LYS A 261 3.78 9.63 -21.40
CA LYS A 261 4.10 10.78 -20.54
C LYS A 261 5.07 10.38 -19.41
N ILE A 262 4.74 9.29 -18.72
CA ILE A 262 5.54 8.78 -17.59
C ILE A 262 6.92 8.30 -18.08
N GLY A 263 7.00 7.60 -19.21
CA GLY A 263 8.28 7.17 -19.81
C GLY A 263 9.18 8.33 -20.27
N LYS A 264 8.60 9.43 -20.75
CA LYS A 264 9.34 10.66 -21.06
C LYS A 264 9.94 11.29 -19.80
N VAL A 265 9.17 11.37 -18.71
CA VAL A 265 9.68 11.88 -17.43
C VAL A 265 10.81 11.01 -16.90
N TYR A 266 10.64 9.69 -16.92
CA TYR A 266 11.72 8.76 -16.55
C TYR A 266 13.01 9.04 -17.35
N SER A 267 12.89 9.16 -18.67
CA SER A 267 14.04 9.39 -19.56
C SER A 267 14.77 10.71 -19.26
N VAL A 268 14.03 11.76 -18.91
CA VAL A 268 14.60 13.05 -18.50
C VAL A 268 15.27 12.93 -17.13
N LEU A 269 14.60 12.32 -16.14
CA LEU A 269 15.15 12.14 -14.80
C LEU A 269 16.44 11.30 -14.82
N ARG A 270 16.46 10.19 -15.55
CA ARG A 270 17.66 9.34 -15.69
C ARG A 270 18.89 10.07 -16.21
N LYS A 271 18.72 11.14 -16.99
CA LYS A 271 19.83 11.95 -17.52
C LYS A 271 20.27 13.06 -16.57
N ASN A 272 19.39 13.50 -15.66
CA ASN A 272 19.60 14.71 -14.84
C ASN A 272 19.76 14.42 -13.34
N LEU A 273 19.52 13.19 -12.89
CA LEU A 273 19.78 12.78 -11.51
C LEU A 273 21.27 12.47 -11.29
N ARG A 274 21.76 12.78 -10.09
CA ARG A 274 23.17 12.53 -9.69
C ARG A 274 23.48 11.06 -9.40
N GLU A 275 22.48 10.19 -9.33
CA GLU A 275 22.68 8.77 -9.06
C GLU A 275 23.49 8.08 -10.18
N SER A 276 24.48 7.29 -9.79
CA SER A 276 25.31 6.53 -10.73
C SER A 276 24.49 5.43 -11.42
N ASN A 277 24.67 5.31 -12.73
CA ASN A 277 24.12 4.20 -13.49
C ASN A 277 24.94 2.93 -13.21
N GLY A 278 24.33 1.95 -12.53
CA GLY A 278 24.85 0.59 -12.54
C GLY A 278 24.77 -0.02 -13.94
N GLU A 279 25.76 -0.83 -14.31
CA GLU A 279 25.81 -1.52 -15.61
C GLU A 279 24.71 -2.58 -15.74
N ASN A 280 24.36 -3.24 -14.64
CA ASN A 280 23.34 -4.28 -14.61
C ASN A 280 21.91 -3.67 -14.61
N PRO A 281 21.10 -3.86 -15.66
CA PRO A 281 19.75 -3.30 -15.74
C PRO A 281 18.76 -3.93 -14.74
N PHE A 282 19.06 -5.10 -14.18
CA PHE A 282 18.22 -5.81 -13.21
C PHE A 282 18.43 -5.33 -11.77
N VAL A 283 19.51 -4.56 -11.52
CA VAL A 283 19.71 -3.87 -10.24
C VAL A 283 19.11 -2.47 -10.35
N LEU A 284 17.93 -2.28 -9.75
CA LEU A 284 17.27 -0.99 -9.73
C LEU A 284 17.97 -0.04 -8.75
N SER A 285 18.33 1.15 -9.22
CA SER A 285 18.75 2.27 -8.38
C SER A 285 17.63 2.75 -7.45
N PRO A 286 17.92 3.49 -6.37
CA PRO A 286 16.88 4.02 -5.48
C PRO A 286 15.82 4.85 -6.22
N PHE A 287 16.21 5.68 -7.20
CA PHE A 287 15.26 6.35 -8.09
C PHE A 287 14.37 5.38 -8.87
N GLU A 288 14.93 4.31 -9.42
CA GLU A 288 14.13 3.36 -10.21
C GLU A 288 13.18 2.55 -9.33
N GLN A 289 13.62 2.18 -8.13
CA GLN A 289 12.79 1.50 -7.15
C GLN A 289 11.59 2.38 -6.76
N SER A 290 11.83 3.63 -6.38
CA SER A 290 10.75 4.56 -6.05
C SER A 290 9.85 4.82 -7.26
N PHE A 291 10.42 5.17 -8.41
CA PHE A 291 9.65 5.43 -9.62
C PHE A 291 8.72 4.27 -10.00
N PHE A 292 9.21 3.03 -10.04
CA PHE A 292 8.35 1.89 -10.38
C PHE A 292 7.37 1.54 -9.27
N LEU A 293 7.72 1.74 -8.00
CA LEU A 293 6.81 1.55 -6.87
C LEU A 293 5.60 2.51 -6.97
N GLU A 294 5.79 3.80 -7.28
CA GLU A 294 4.68 4.75 -7.46
C GLU A 294 3.68 4.24 -8.50
N ASN A 295 4.19 3.86 -9.67
CA ASN A 295 3.37 3.44 -10.80
C ASN A 295 2.65 2.11 -10.54
N ILE A 296 3.31 1.15 -9.87
CA ILE A 296 2.69 -0.12 -9.48
C ILE A 296 1.62 0.10 -8.42
N LEU A 297 1.87 0.94 -7.41
CA LEU A 297 0.87 1.22 -6.38
C LEU A 297 -0.38 1.89 -6.95
N ARG A 298 -0.26 2.81 -7.91
CA ARG A 298 -1.44 3.41 -8.57
C ARG A 298 -2.31 2.36 -9.27
N GLN A 299 -1.69 1.38 -9.93
CA GLN A 299 -2.34 0.45 -10.86
C GLN A 299 -2.68 -0.93 -10.27
N ASP A 300 -2.13 -1.27 -9.08
CA ASP A 300 -2.20 -2.63 -8.53
C ASP A 300 -2.21 -2.66 -6.99
N TYR A 301 -2.58 -1.53 -6.36
CA TYR A 301 -2.57 -1.33 -4.91
C TYR A 301 -3.16 -2.51 -4.14
N PHE A 302 -4.36 -2.95 -4.51
CA PHE A 302 -5.14 -3.93 -3.74
C PHE A 302 -4.40 -5.27 -3.58
N PHE A 303 -3.74 -5.72 -4.65
CA PHE A 303 -2.97 -6.96 -4.66
C PHE A 303 -1.67 -6.80 -3.87
N ILE A 304 -0.97 -5.69 -4.08
CA ILE A 304 0.28 -5.38 -3.36
C ILE A 304 0.00 -5.25 -1.86
N TYR A 305 -0.99 -4.47 -1.45
CA TYR A 305 -1.38 -4.29 -0.06
C TYR A 305 -1.69 -5.64 0.61
N THR A 306 -2.46 -6.50 -0.05
CA THR A 306 -2.81 -7.83 0.50
C THR A 306 -1.57 -8.70 0.69
N ILE A 307 -0.61 -8.69 -0.25
CA ILE A 307 0.67 -9.40 -0.08
C ILE A 307 1.43 -8.82 1.12
N LEU A 308 1.54 -7.50 1.21
CA LEU A 308 2.27 -6.83 2.30
C LEU A 308 1.64 -7.13 3.66
N GLU A 309 0.32 -7.06 3.77
CA GLU A 309 -0.43 -7.35 4.99
C GLU A 309 -0.18 -8.78 5.48
N LEU A 310 -0.33 -9.77 4.60
CA LEU A 310 -0.08 -11.17 4.92
C LEU A 310 1.38 -11.41 5.31
N SER A 311 2.33 -10.72 4.67
CA SER A 311 3.77 -10.81 4.98
C SER A 311 4.16 -10.06 6.25
N TYR A 312 3.38 -9.06 6.64
CA TYR A 312 3.62 -8.27 7.85
C TYR A 312 3.14 -9.03 9.10
N VAL A 313 1.97 -9.66 8.99
CA VAL A 313 1.39 -10.50 10.05
C VAL A 313 2.22 -11.76 10.25
N ASN A 314 2.65 -12.40 9.16
CA ASN A 314 3.47 -13.61 9.18
C ASN A 314 4.94 -13.24 8.96
N TYR A 315 5.72 -13.12 10.04
CA TYR A 315 7.13 -12.66 10.02
C TYR A 315 7.97 -13.22 8.86
N SER A 316 7.79 -14.51 8.55
CA SER A 316 8.25 -15.17 7.32
C SER A 316 7.12 -16.03 6.79
N ILE A 317 6.83 -15.94 5.49
CA ILE A 317 5.74 -16.67 4.84
C ILE A 317 6.27 -17.44 3.63
N SER A 318 5.84 -18.70 3.50
CA SER A 318 6.14 -19.50 2.31
C SER A 318 5.22 -19.12 1.15
N TYR A 319 5.71 -19.24 -0.09
CA TYR A 319 4.86 -19.07 -1.28
C TYR A 319 3.61 -19.96 -1.26
N LEU A 320 3.72 -21.21 -0.80
CA LEU A 320 2.58 -22.12 -0.67
C LEU A 320 1.56 -21.64 0.35
N SER A 321 2.01 -21.10 1.49
CA SER A 321 1.13 -20.53 2.52
C SER A 321 0.41 -19.29 1.98
N LEU A 322 1.13 -18.36 1.33
CA LEU A 322 0.54 -17.18 0.71
C LEU A 322 -0.55 -17.59 -0.28
N LYS A 323 -0.26 -18.54 -1.18
CA LYS A 323 -1.19 -19.04 -2.19
C LYS A 323 -2.50 -19.56 -1.58
N LYS A 324 -2.46 -20.20 -0.42
CA LYS A 324 -3.66 -20.72 0.26
C LYS A 324 -4.56 -19.62 0.83
N ILE A 325 -3.97 -18.58 1.41
CA ILE A 325 -4.72 -17.58 2.19
C ILE A 325 -4.99 -16.27 1.43
N PHE A 326 -4.31 -16.04 0.29
CA PHE A 326 -4.34 -14.77 -0.42
C PHE A 326 -5.74 -14.39 -0.96
N GLN A 327 -6.42 -15.32 -1.63
CA GLN A 327 -7.70 -15.02 -2.28
C GLN A 327 -8.77 -14.61 -1.26
N GLU A 328 -8.86 -15.35 -0.15
CA GLU A 328 -9.79 -15.05 0.95
C GLU A 328 -9.52 -13.66 1.54
N LYS A 329 -8.25 -13.36 1.83
CA LYS A 329 -7.88 -12.06 2.38
C LYS A 329 -8.15 -10.91 1.40
N LEU A 330 -7.87 -11.11 0.11
CA LEU A 330 -8.15 -10.14 -0.93
C LEU A 330 -9.66 -9.85 -1.02
N LEU A 331 -10.49 -10.89 -1.01
CA LEU A 331 -11.96 -10.76 -1.03
C LEU A 331 -12.49 -10.04 0.21
N SER A 332 -11.93 -10.33 1.39
CA SER A 332 -12.27 -9.63 2.63
C SER A 332 -11.93 -8.14 2.56
N ASN A 333 -10.75 -7.77 2.06
CA ASN A 333 -10.38 -6.37 1.85
C ASN A 333 -11.32 -5.68 0.84
N MET A 334 -11.77 -6.40 -0.19
CA MET A 334 -12.72 -5.86 -1.18
C MET A 334 -14.11 -5.63 -0.59
N ASP A 335 -14.56 -6.48 0.32
CA ASP A 335 -15.84 -6.28 1.01
C ASP A 335 -15.88 -4.97 1.78
N LEU A 336 -14.79 -4.61 2.47
CA LEU A 336 -14.69 -3.33 3.17
C LEU A 336 -14.82 -2.13 2.24
N CYS A 337 -14.13 -2.20 1.10
CA CYS A 337 -14.21 -1.15 0.09
C CYS A 337 -15.62 -1.06 -0.51
N ILE A 338 -16.25 -2.20 -0.79
CA ILE A 338 -17.60 -2.30 -1.35
C ILE A 338 -18.65 -1.72 -0.41
N GLU A 339 -18.62 -2.06 0.88
CA GLU A 339 -19.58 -1.50 1.85
C GLU A 339 -19.45 0.02 1.95
N TYR A 340 -18.22 0.55 1.99
CA TYR A 340 -18.01 1.99 1.98
C TYR A 340 -18.47 2.67 0.68
N ALA A 341 -18.21 2.03 -0.47
CA ALA A 341 -18.64 2.52 -1.79
C ALA A 341 -20.17 2.56 -1.93
N LYS A 342 -20.91 1.61 -1.36
CA LYS A 342 -22.38 1.63 -1.39
C LYS A 342 -22.96 2.90 -0.76
N LEU A 343 -22.35 3.36 0.33
CA LEU A 343 -22.80 4.53 1.09
C LEU A 343 -22.41 5.85 0.41
N ASN A 344 -21.18 5.92 -0.12
CA ASN A 344 -20.57 7.18 -0.55
C ASN A 344 -20.48 7.35 -2.07
N ASN A 345 -20.53 6.27 -2.86
CA ASN A 345 -20.43 6.32 -4.31
C ASN A 345 -21.17 5.15 -5.00
N PRO A 346 -22.53 5.14 -4.96
CA PRO A 346 -23.33 4.01 -5.46
C PRO A 346 -23.08 3.66 -6.94
N GLY A 347 -22.64 4.63 -7.75
CA GLY A 347 -22.33 4.41 -9.16
C GLY A 347 -21.12 3.49 -9.41
N LYS A 348 -20.17 3.41 -8.47
CA LYS A 348 -18.95 2.58 -8.57
C LYS A 348 -19.06 1.23 -7.86
N PHE A 349 -20.12 1.03 -7.07
CA PHE A 349 -20.39 -0.22 -6.38
C PHE A 349 -20.46 -1.43 -7.34
N LEU A 350 -21.15 -1.29 -8.47
CA LEU A 350 -21.33 -2.40 -9.42
C LEU A 350 -20.00 -2.86 -10.05
N SER A 351 -19.11 -1.93 -10.38
CA SER A 351 -17.78 -2.28 -10.90
C SER A 351 -16.95 -3.06 -9.88
N LEU A 352 -16.94 -2.63 -8.61
CA LEU A 352 -16.22 -3.33 -7.54
C LEU A 352 -16.80 -4.74 -7.31
N ARG A 353 -18.14 -4.88 -7.29
CA ARG A 353 -18.82 -6.17 -7.15
C ARG A 353 -18.49 -7.12 -8.32
N THR A 354 -18.38 -6.59 -9.52
CA THR A 354 -18.05 -7.36 -10.73
C THR A 354 -16.62 -7.89 -10.65
N VAL A 355 -15.67 -7.05 -10.22
CA VAL A 355 -14.30 -7.48 -9.96
C VAL A 355 -14.25 -8.54 -8.86
N LYS A 356 -14.98 -8.35 -7.75
CA LYS A 356 -15.04 -9.31 -6.64
C LYS A 356 -15.54 -10.67 -7.11
N LYS A 357 -16.65 -10.69 -7.87
CA LYS A 357 -17.23 -11.92 -8.42
C LYS A 357 -16.22 -12.68 -9.29
N ARG A 358 -15.54 -11.96 -10.19
CA ARG A 358 -14.49 -12.55 -11.03
C ARG A 358 -13.34 -13.15 -10.21
N ILE A 359 -12.96 -12.50 -9.11
CA ILE A 359 -11.91 -13.01 -8.20
C ILE A 359 -12.39 -14.25 -7.46
N SER A 360 -13.63 -14.27 -6.96
CA SER A 360 -14.18 -15.45 -6.28
C SER A 360 -14.32 -16.67 -7.20
N GLU A 361 -14.50 -16.44 -8.51
CA GLU A 361 -14.71 -17.48 -9.53
C GLU A 361 -13.40 -17.93 -10.23
N TRP A 362 -12.23 -17.63 -9.66
CA TRP A 362 -10.95 -18.10 -10.22
C TRP A 362 -10.87 -19.64 -10.28
N ASN A 363 -11.22 -20.19 -11.44
CA ASN A 363 -11.13 -21.61 -11.76
C ASN A 363 -9.68 -22.09 -11.74
N LYS A 364 -9.42 -23.23 -11.08
CA LYS A 364 -8.05 -23.71 -10.80
C LYS A 364 -7.22 -22.60 -10.14
N SER A 365 -7.74 -22.04 -9.05
CA SER A 365 -7.13 -20.96 -8.26
C SER A 365 -5.63 -21.18 -8.08
N GLU A 366 -5.20 -22.42 -7.88
CA GLU A 366 -3.81 -22.77 -7.76
C GLU A 366 -2.89 -22.41 -8.94
N SER A 367 -3.32 -22.64 -10.18
CA SER A 367 -2.52 -22.29 -11.35
C SER A 367 -2.64 -20.80 -11.65
N TYR A 368 -3.85 -20.24 -11.54
CA TYR A 368 -4.09 -18.81 -11.78
C TYR A 368 -3.34 -17.91 -10.78
N LEU A 369 -3.33 -18.28 -9.50
CA LEU A 369 -2.60 -17.55 -8.46
C LEU A 369 -1.10 -17.51 -8.72
N GLU A 370 -0.52 -18.47 -9.44
CA GLU A 370 0.88 -18.38 -9.83
C GLU A 370 1.13 -17.23 -10.80
N HIS A 371 0.24 -17.05 -11.79
CA HIS A 371 0.30 -15.92 -12.72
C HIS A 371 0.08 -14.57 -12.02
N VAL A 372 -0.63 -14.56 -10.90
CA VAL A 372 -0.90 -13.34 -10.10
C VAL A 372 0.26 -13.03 -9.15
N LEU A 373 0.63 -13.99 -8.30
CA LEU A 373 1.52 -13.77 -7.16
C LEU A 373 2.99 -13.77 -7.57
N MET A 374 3.40 -14.67 -8.46
CA MET A 374 4.83 -14.80 -8.79
C MET A 374 5.40 -13.52 -9.40
N PRO A 375 4.76 -12.84 -10.37
CA PRO A 375 5.25 -11.55 -10.87
C PRO A 375 5.37 -10.52 -9.75
N ARG A 376 4.32 -10.35 -8.94
CA ARG A 376 4.26 -9.34 -7.87
C ARG A 376 5.30 -9.56 -6.78
N LEU A 377 5.52 -10.80 -6.33
CA LEU A 377 6.59 -11.12 -5.38
C LEU A 377 7.96 -10.76 -5.96
N ASN A 378 8.19 -11.06 -7.24
CA ASN A 378 9.45 -10.72 -7.87
C ASN A 378 9.60 -9.20 -8.10
N TRP A 379 8.51 -8.46 -8.37
CA TRP A 379 8.53 -7.00 -8.39
C TRP A 379 8.89 -6.43 -7.03
N LEU A 380 8.23 -6.88 -5.96
CA LEU A 380 8.54 -6.45 -4.59
C LEU A 380 9.99 -6.77 -4.19
N TYR A 381 10.56 -7.85 -4.71
CA TYR A 381 11.96 -8.19 -4.51
C TYR A 381 12.93 -7.30 -5.28
N ASP A 382 12.61 -6.93 -6.52
CA ASP A 382 13.38 -5.96 -7.32
C ASP A 382 13.29 -4.55 -6.71
N LEU A 383 12.15 -4.21 -6.09
CA LEU A 383 11.90 -2.95 -5.36
C LEU A 383 12.51 -2.91 -3.95
N ASN A 384 13.20 -3.97 -3.52
CA ASN A 384 13.77 -4.10 -2.18
C ASN A 384 12.73 -3.99 -1.04
N ILE A 385 11.48 -4.39 -1.30
CA ILE A 385 10.37 -4.41 -0.33
C ILE A 385 10.31 -5.75 0.42
N ILE A 386 10.67 -6.85 -0.25
CA ILE A 386 10.79 -8.16 0.37
C ILE A 386 12.19 -8.73 0.19
N ASP A 387 12.60 -9.57 1.15
CA ASP A 387 13.70 -10.50 0.99
C ASP A 387 13.13 -11.87 0.62
N LEU A 388 13.49 -12.38 -0.55
CA LEU A 388 13.01 -13.65 -1.11
C LEU A 388 14.13 -14.68 -1.07
N LYS A 389 13.89 -15.80 -0.38
CA LYS A 389 14.81 -16.91 -0.22
C LYS A 389 14.70 -17.93 -1.37
N ASP A 390 15.68 -18.82 -1.47
CA ASP A 390 15.74 -19.84 -2.53
C ASP A 390 14.58 -20.85 -2.46
N ASP A 391 14.09 -21.14 -1.25
CA ASP A 391 12.91 -21.99 -1.00
C ASP A 391 11.56 -21.27 -1.27
N LEU A 392 11.61 -20.05 -1.81
CA LEU A 392 10.45 -19.17 -2.03
C LEU A 392 9.73 -18.73 -0.75
N SER A 393 10.35 -18.89 0.41
CA SER A 393 9.95 -18.15 1.61
C SER A 393 10.40 -16.70 1.51
N PHE A 394 9.66 -15.79 2.13
CA PHE A 394 9.98 -14.38 2.09
C PHE A 394 9.51 -13.64 3.33
N SER A 395 10.16 -12.51 3.59
CA SER A 395 9.84 -11.59 4.68
C SER A 395 9.97 -10.15 4.20
N LEU A 396 9.29 -9.22 4.88
CA LEU A 396 9.42 -7.80 4.57
C LEU A 396 10.79 -7.27 5.01
N THR A 397 11.46 -6.54 4.11
CA THR A 397 12.62 -5.72 4.46
C THR A 397 12.21 -4.57 5.39
N THR A 398 13.18 -3.81 5.92
CA THR A 398 12.88 -2.58 6.67
C THR A 398 12.05 -1.60 5.84
N SER A 399 12.41 -1.41 4.57
CA SER A 399 11.66 -0.57 3.63
C SER A 399 10.25 -1.10 3.38
N GLY A 400 10.07 -2.42 3.26
CA GLY A 400 8.74 -3.01 3.11
C GLY A 400 7.86 -2.89 4.35
N LYS A 401 8.44 -3.03 5.54
CA LYS A 401 7.76 -2.79 6.82
C LYS A 401 7.27 -1.35 6.94
N ARG A 402 8.12 -0.39 6.55
CA ARG A 402 7.76 1.04 6.54
C ARG A 402 6.72 1.36 5.47
N LEU A 403 6.83 0.77 4.27
CA LEU A 403 5.81 0.94 3.23
C LEU A 403 4.45 0.45 3.73
N PHE A 404 4.37 -0.78 4.24
CA PHE A 404 3.11 -1.33 4.75
C PHE A 404 2.50 -0.44 5.85
N TYR A 405 3.32 -0.02 6.81
CA TYR A 405 2.90 0.89 7.88
C TYR A 405 2.29 2.18 7.32
N ASN A 406 2.95 2.84 6.36
CA ASN A 406 2.43 4.07 5.74
C ASN A 406 1.13 3.80 4.94
N LEU A 407 1.03 2.68 4.23
CA LEU A 407 -0.22 2.31 3.55
C LEU A 407 -1.37 2.05 4.53
N THR A 408 -1.10 1.47 5.70
CA THR A 408 -2.11 1.35 6.76
C THR A 408 -2.55 2.73 7.28
N ILE A 409 -1.62 3.66 7.49
CA ILE A 409 -2.00 5.05 7.84
C ILE A 409 -2.92 5.64 6.76
N GLY A 410 -2.70 5.34 5.49
CA GLY A 410 -3.62 5.75 4.42
C GLY A 410 -5.06 5.27 4.64
N LYS A 411 -5.24 4.02 5.08
CA LYS A 411 -6.56 3.48 5.46
C LYS A 411 -7.17 4.25 6.63
N ASP A 412 -6.36 4.59 7.63
CA ASP A 412 -6.79 5.35 8.81
C ASP A 412 -7.20 6.77 8.43
N LEU A 413 -6.41 7.46 7.61
CA LEU A 413 -6.72 8.80 7.10
C LEU A 413 -7.96 8.82 6.20
N ALA A 414 -8.14 7.78 5.39
CA ALA A 414 -9.30 7.63 4.53
C ALA A 414 -10.54 7.15 5.30
N LEU A 415 -10.36 6.63 6.52
CA LEU A 415 -11.40 5.99 7.33
C LEU A 415 -12.00 4.73 6.69
N HIS A 416 -11.38 4.17 5.66
CA HIS A 416 -11.83 2.97 4.94
C HIS A 416 -10.72 2.34 4.09
N MET A 417 -10.97 1.12 3.60
CA MET A 417 -10.09 0.48 2.61
C MET A 417 -10.28 1.14 1.24
N MET A 418 -9.33 1.99 0.85
CA MET A 418 -9.35 2.67 -0.46
C MET A 418 -9.23 1.67 -1.61
N ALA A 419 -10.04 1.81 -2.66
CA ALA A 419 -9.90 1.09 -3.92
C ALA A 419 -8.80 1.69 -4.79
N SER A 420 -8.71 3.03 -4.88
CA SER A 420 -7.65 3.74 -5.58
C SER A 420 -6.75 4.48 -4.60
N LEU A 421 -5.43 4.38 -4.81
CA LEU A 421 -4.44 5.07 -3.99
C LEU A 421 -4.03 6.43 -4.57
N ASP A 422 -4.68 6.92 -5.63
CA ASP A 422 -4.26 8.12 -6.34
C ASP A 422 -4.16 9.37 -5.44
N ALA A 423 -5.21 9.66 -4.67
CA ALA A 423 -5.25 10.83 -3.80
C ALA A 423 -4.21 10.74 -2.67
N TYR A 424 -3.98 9.53 -2.14
CA TYR A 424 -2.96 9.29 -1.13
C TYR A 424 -1.54 9.49 -1.70
N ILE A 425 -1.25 8.92 -2.88
CA ILE A 425 0.05 9.10 -3.55
C ILE A 425 0.27 10.58 -3.92
N ASP A 426 -0.75 11.27 -4.41
CA ASP A 426 -0.63 12.70 -4.75
C ASP A 426 -0.35 13.58 -3.53
N SER A 427 -0.82 13.17 -2.34
CA SER A 427 -0.66 13.93 -1.09
C SER A 427 0.62 13.61 -0.34
N PHE A 428 1.10 12.37 -0.40
CA PHE A 428 2.06 11.84 0.57
C PHE A 428 3.21 11.01 0.01
N TYR A 429 3.27 10.71 -1.29
CA TYR A 429 4.22 9.73 -1.80
C TYR A 429 5.70 10.05 -1.51
N MET A 430 6.14 11.29 -1.70
CA MET A 430 7.52 11.70 -1.43
C MET A 430 7.81 11.71 0.08
N LYS A 431 6.85 12.09 0.92
CA LYS A 431 6.96 11.98 2.39
C LYS A 431 7.12 10.51 2.81
N VAL A 432 6.30 9.63 2.25
CA VAL A 432 6.35 8.18 2.46
C VAL A 432 7.69 7.60 1.99
N LEU A 433 8.21 8.03 0.84
CA LEU A 433 9.54 7.61 0.37
C LEU A 433 10.66 8.05 1.31
N ASN A 434 10.58 9.28 1.84
CA ASN A 434 11.53 9.79 2.83
C ASN A 434 11.62 8.84 4.03
N GLU A 435 10.47 8.38 4.53
CA GLU A 435 10.37 7.39 5.61
C GLU A 435 10.88 5.99 5.19
N ILE A 436 10.43 5.47 4.04
CA ILE A 436 10.79 4.13 3.54
C ILE A 436 12.31 3.97 3.44
N TYR A 437 13.01 5.00 2.96
CA TYR A 437 14.47 5.00 2.85
C TYR A 437 15.19 5.48 4.11
N GLY A 438 14.47 6.02 5.10
CA GLY A 438 15.09 6.61 6.29
C GLY A 438 15.91 7.85 5.97
N SER A 439 15.54 8.52 4.88
CA SER A 439 16.17 9.75 4.43
C SER A 439 15.82 10.88 5.38
N LYS A 440 16.72 11.84 5.52
CA LYS A 440 16.53 13.06 6.33
C LYS A 440 16.30 14.27 5.43
N ASN A 441 15.56 14.07 4.33
CA ASN A 441 15.25 15.16 3.41
C ASN A 441 14.34 16.17 4.12
N LYS A 442 14.57 17.46 3.86
CA LYS A 442 13.75 18.53 4.43
C LYS A 442 12.45 18.70 3.65
N MET A 443 11.39 19.13 4.32
CA MET A 443 10.17 19.56 3.61
C MET A 443 10.45 20.82 2.81
N PHE A 444 9.80 20.98 1.66
CA PHE A 444 9.86 22.19 0.85
C PHE A 444 9.52 23.44 1.69
N GLN A 445 10.32 24.50 1.57
CA GLN A 445 10.15 25.78 2.25
C GLN A 445 10.17 26.95 1.25
N ASP A 446 9.83 28.15 1.70
CA ASP A 446 9.77 29.33 0.83
C ASP A 446 11.12 29.64 0.15
N ASP A 447 12.25 29.40 0.82
CA ASP A 447 13.59 29.59 0.22
C ASP A 447 13.86 28.67 -0.99
N ASP A 448 13.11 27.58 -1.14
CA ASP A 448 13.26 26.64 -2.25
C ASP A 448 12.55 27.13 -3.53
N TYR A 449 11.76 28.21 -3.46
CA TYR A 449 10.95 28.70 -4.58
C TYR A 449 11.77 29.09 -5.81
N LYS A 450 12.91 29.75 -5.62
CA LYS A 450 13.77 30.16 -6.73
C LYS A 450 14.24 28.95 -7.55
N MET A 451 14.54 27.84 -6.87
CA MET A 451 14.93 26.59 -7.50
C MET A 451 13.75 25.89 -8.17
N PHE A 452 12.58 25.87 -7.52
CA PHE A 452 11.35 25.36 -8.12
C PHE A 452 11.04 26.03 -9.46
N VAL A 453 11.14 27.36 -9.52
CA VAL A 453 10.93 28.14 -10.75
C VAL A 453 11.98 27.81 -11.81
N ALA A 454 13.25 27.69 -11.44
CA ALA A 454 14.32 27.31 -12.38
C ALA A 454 14.05 25.93 -13.03
N TYR A 455 13.59 24.96 -12.25
CA TYR A 455 13.22 23.65 -12.78
C TYR A 455 11.91 23.64 -13.56
N LEU A 456 10.95 24.49 -13.19
CA LEU A 456 9.76 24.74 -14.00
C LEU A 456 10.16 25.26 -15.38
N ASP A 457 11.07 26.24 -15.45
CA ASP A 457 11.55 26.77 -16.72
C ASP A 457 12.25 25.72 -17.59
N GLN A 458 13.07 24.87 -16.98
CA GLN A 458 13.72 23.75 -17.68
C GLN A 458 12.70 22.73 -18.21
N SER A 459 11.60 22.51 -17.49
CA SER A 459 10.59 21.53 -17.90
C SER A 459 9.95 21.86 -19.26
N PHE A 460 9.83 23.13 -19.63
CA PHE A 460 9.35 23.54 -20.96
C PHE A 460 10.30 23.16 -22.08
N TYR A 461 11.61 23.12 -21.80
CA TYR A 461 12.60 22.62 -22.75
C TYR A 461 12.54 21.10 -22.87
N PHE A 462 12.53 20.38 -21.74
CA PHE A 462 12.53 18.92 -21.72
C PHE A 462 11.26 18.30 -22.30
N PHE A 463 10.10 18.92 -22.06
CA PHE A 463 8.79 18.40 -22.46
C PHE A 463 8.15 19.22 -23.56
N ARG A 464 8.97 19.88 -24.39
CA ARG A 464 8.51 20.74 -25.48
C ARG A 464 7.52 20.00 -26.39
N THR A 465 6.36 20.62 -26.59
CA THR A 465 5.34 20.17 -27.56
C THR A 465 5.25 21.15 -28.74
N LEU A 466 4.24 21.00 -29.59
CA LEU A 466 3.89 22.00 -30.61
C LEU A 466 3.58 23.38 -30.00
N ALA A 467 3.11 23.44 -28.75
CA ALA A 467 3.00 24.66 -27.97
C ALA A 467 4.19 24.74 -27.00
N PRO A 468 5.33 25.37 -27.40
CA PRO A 468 6.58 25.31 -26.64
C PRO A 468 6.52 26.07 -25.31
N ASN A 469 5.56 26.98 -25.17
CA ASN A 469 5.31 27.72 -23.93
C ASN A 469 4.37 26.98 -22.97
N ARG A 470 4.00 25.71 -23.25
CA ARG A 470 3.07 24.92 -22.43
C ARG A 470 3.68 23.57 -22.06
N VAL A 471 3.55 23.22 -20.78
CA VAL A 471 3.87 21.89 -20.25
C VAL A 471 2.65 21.30 -19.54
N THR A 472 2.44 20.00 -19.68
CA THR A 472 1.38 19.31 -18.94
C THR A 472 1.72 19.26 -17.46
N PHE A 473 0.74 19.46 -16.58
CA PHE A 473 0.96 19.46 -15.14
C PHE A 473 1.55 18.14 -14.65
N SER A 474 1.02 16.99 -15.09
CA SER A 474 1.56 15.67 -14.77
C SER A 474 3.03 15.48 -15.14
N LEU A 475 3.47 15.96 -16.31
CA LEU A 475 4.88 15.88 -16.72
C LEU A 475 5.78 16.68 -15.78
N PHE A 476 5.37 17.91 -15.47
CA PHE A 476 6.10 18.77 -14.56
C PHE A 476 6.10 18.24 -13.13
N SER A 477 4.96 17.80 -12.60
CA SER A 477 4.83 17.33 -11.23
C SER A 477 5.63 16.07 -10.97
N TYR A 478 5.64 15.09 -11.90
CA TYR A 478 6.55 13.95 -11.77
C TYR A 478 8.01 14.41 -11.83
N TYR A 479 8.39 15.24 -12.79
CA TYR A 479 9.77 15.70 -12.94
C TYR A 479 10.30 16.42 -11.69
N ILE A 480 9.57 17.43 -11.19
CA ILE A 480 10.06 18.29 -10.11
C ILE A 480 10.17 17.54 -8.79
N ARG A 481 9.21 16.68 -8.44
CA ARG A 481 9.21 15.94 -7.17
C ARG A 481 10.45 15.04 -7.06
N TYR A 482 10.74 14.27 -8.11
CA TYR A 482 11.90 13.38 -8.14
C TYR A 482 13.24 14.14 -8.18
N ILE A 483 13.34 15.21 -9.00
CA ILE A 483 14.57 16.04 -9.04
C ILE A 483 14.87 16.66 -7.68
N LEU A 484 13.88 17.24 -7.01
CA LEU A 484 14.07 17.86 -5.71
C LEU A 484 14.43 16.83 -4.64
N PHE A 485 13.77 15.67 -4.66
CA PHE A 485 14.04 14.61 -3.70
C PHE A 485 15.46 14.06 -3.81
N TYR A 486 15.92 13.73 -5.03
CA TYR A 486 17.18 13.03 -5.24
C TYR A 486 18.40 13.95 -5.39
N ASN A 487 18.25 15.14 -5.98
CA ASN A 487 19.38 16.05 -6.19
C ASN A 487 19.54 17.10 -5.08
N HIS A 488 18.45 17.41 -4.36
CA HIS A 488 18.41 18.53 -3.41
C HIS A 488 17.93 18.14 -2.02
N SER A 489 17.64 16.87 -1.77
CA SER A 489 17.13 16.38 -0.48
C SER A 489 15.91 17.16 0.01
N ILE A 490 14.98 17.46 -0.90
CA ILE A 490 13.74 18.18 -0.61
C ILE A 490 12.53 17.30 -0.91
N VAL A 491 11.63 17.20 0.07
CA VAL A 491 10.35 16.51 -0.04
C VAL A 491 9.28 17.49 -0.53
N LEU A 492 8.63 17.13 -1.63
CA LEU A 492 7.52 17.88 -2.22
C LEU A 492 6.54 16.91 -2.88
N ASP A 493 5.26 16.93 -2.51
CA ASP A 493 4.22 16.08 -3.09
C ASP A 493 3.41 16.81 -4.17
N THR A 494 2.57 16.07 -4.91
CA THR A 494 1.79 16.65 -6.03
C THR A 494 0.80 17.69 -5.52
N GLU A 495 0.13 17.43 -4.40
CA GLU A 495 -0.78 18.39 -3.76
C GLU A 495 -0.05 19.65 -3.28
N ASP A 496 1.18 19.52 -2.78
CA ASP A 496 2.00 20.66 -2.40
C ASP A 496 2.27 21.56 -3.62
N ILE A 497 2.54 20.98 -4.78
CA ILE A 497 2.72 21.72 -6.04
C ILE A 497 1.44 22.45 -6.45
N LYS A 498 0.27 21.82 -6.30
CA LYS A 498 -1.03 22.48 -6.58
C LYS A 498 -1.23 23.68 -5.67
N LYS A 499 -0.94 23.55 -4.37
CA LYS A 499 -1.00 24.65 -3.38
C LYS A 499 -0.03 25.78 -3.72
N ILE A 500 1.18 25.43 -4.18
CA ILE A 500 2.18 26.40 -4.64
C ILE A 500 1.60 27.25 -5.78
N PHE A 501 1.02 26.65 -6.82
CA PHE A 501 0.44 27.42 -7.94
C PHE A 501 -0.84 28.19 -7.57
N ALA A 502 -1.51 27.85 -6.46
CA ALA A 502 -2.63 28.63 -5.94
C ALA A 502 -2.17 29.95 -5.29
N LYS A 503 -0.89 30.09 -4.91
CA LYS A 503 -0.32 31.34 -4.40
C LYS A 503 -0.16 32.38 -5.52
N LYS A 504 -0.34 33.66 -5.20
CA LYS A 504 -0.28 34.79 -6.16
C LYS A 504 1.11 35.03 -6.79
N GLU A 505 2.15 34.34 -6.34
CA GLU A 505 3.57 34.58 -6.69
C GLU A 505 3.97 34.07 -8.10
N TYR A 506 3.07 33.39 -8.82
CA TYR A 506 3.34 32.83 -10.15
C TYR A 506 2.80 33.67 -11.30
N SER A 507 2.85 35.00 -11.19
CA SER A 507 2.29 35.93 -12.19
C SER A 507 2.81 35.72 -13.62
N ASN A 508 4.00 35.14 -13.78
CA ASN A 508 4.61 34.84 -15.09
C ASN A 508 4.08 33.56 -15.74
N TYR A 509 3.28 32.77 -15.00
CA TYR A 509 2.73 31.51 -15.47
C TYR A 509 1.20 31.53 -15.38
N ILE A 510 0.58 30.69 -16.20
CA ILE A 510 -0.85 30.38 -16.13
C ILE A 510 -0.95 28.91 -15.78
N TYR A 511 -1.47 28.63 -14.58
CA TYR A 511 -1.81 27.29 -14.15
C TYR A 511 -3.30 27.03 -14.34
N ARG A 512 -3.66 25.92 -14.99
CA ARG A 512 -5.03 25.43 -15.06
C ARG A 512 -5.07 23.94 -14.79
N PHE A 513 -5.76 23.54 -13.74
CA PHE A 513 -6.10 22.15 -13.46
C PHE A 513 -7.52 21.85 -13.94
N GLN A 514 -7.72 20.68 -14.53
CA GLN A 514 -9.03 20.23 -15.01
C GLN A 514 -9.36 18.92 -14.32
N GLU A 515 -10.20 19.00 -13.28
CA GLU A 515 -10.57 17.86 -12.43
C GLU A 515 -11.07 16.66 -13.24
N GLN A 516 -11.87 16.91 -14.28
CA GLN A 516 -12.42 15.88 -15.17
C GLN A 516 -11.36 15.02 -15.89
N TYR A 517 -10.16 15.56 -16.09
CA TYR A 517 -9.05 14.82 -16.72
C TYR A 517 -7.98 14.38 -15.71
N LYS A 518 -8.17 14.72 -14.43
CA LYS A 518 -7.16 14.57 -13.36
C LYS A 518 -5.78 15.11 -13.78
N ASP A 519 -5.74 16.12 -14.65
CA ASP A 519 -4.53 16.70 -15.22
C ASP A 519 -4.78 18.16 -15.58
N GLY A 520 -3.73 18.85 -15.99
CA GLY A 520 -3.78 20.26 -16.32
C GLY A 520 -2.60 20.70 -17.16
N TYR A 521 -2.37 22.00 -17.16
CA TYR A 521 -1.19 22.56 -17.80
C TYR A 521 -0.67 23.78 -17.08
N ILE A 522 0.60 24.04 -17.32
CA ILE A 522 1.30 25.26 -16.94
C ILE A 522 1.76 25.91 -18.23
N GLN A 523 1.51 27.21 -18.38
CA GLN A 523 1.87 27.98 -19.56
C GLN A 523 2.68 29.21 -19.17
N LYS A 524 3.79 29.49 -19.88
CA LYS A 524 4.49 30.77 -19.76
C LYS A 524 3.63 31.88 -20.39
N ARG A 525 3.48 32.99 -19.69
CA ARG A 525 2.80 34.18 -20.22
C ARG A 525 3.54 34.79 -21.39
#